data_AF-A0AAD6UD14-F1
#
_entry.id   AF-A0AAD6UD14-F1
#
_cell.length_a   1.000
_cell.length_b   1.000
_cell.length_c   1.000
_cell.angle_alpha   90.00
_cell.angle_beta   90.00
_cell.angle_gamma   90.00
#
_symmetry.space_group_name_H-M   'P 1'
#
loop_
_entity.id
_entity.type
_entity.pdbx_description
1 polymer ?
#
loop_
_entity_poly.entity_id
_entity_poly.type
_entity_poly.pdbx_seq_one_letter_code
_entity_poly.pdbx_strand_id
1 'polypeptide(L)'
;PDLGSGWAYMLETTAFREFLRTVTDQKEMETCSGLAALDYANTKFSRGYSTTGVGMGVCARHEFVQPNGVGDLQKGERFANMDYIAASILKPKHEGLYKLFSYDIVCAWSKHLLERLRKLPPNVRLEIAAKLIRFAIPKMHIHAHTLLCQLLFSLNYLIGCAETDGEGIERPWSSLGAVAASTRDAGPGARHGLLDFQLGYWNWQKLINIVELLRRRLDRATVELKEQTEGFNVFCEQQTLRVPAWKEMVHNYEAGVSEKSPYDLTITGLTEADVRLQFAEDDAAEAARGVPVLHDVSPSAFIAAGLDLEGEQRRVRVHAELKKAGTTAMRISMKRLRIKLNRSIIRFRKLQKTYMPSAFQALAKLNIPETTLAEDVPLLLPSALSEAERSCCAPGLSDMEGLLRDAQCRTALPALGAKLHVKSRLLTYKKYQTRHQGPNTRARTIVTRNESKVRLSSEKYQCAWEAIRRLRGGDAAKVGWRLLRRDDIRCMQDEQD
;
A
#
# COMPACT_ATOMS: atom_id res chain seq x y z
N PRO A 1 17.56 -11.38 -42.89
CA PRO A 1 16.50 -10.38 -43.18
C PRO A 1 15.18 -10.85 -42.59
N ASP A 2 14.32 -9.93 -42.15
CA ASP A 2 12.94 -10.25 -41.76
C ASP A 2 12.12 -10.46 -43.05
N LEU A 3 11.30 -11.51 -43.12
CA LEU A 3 10.53 -11.86 -44.32
C LEU A 3 9.20 -11.11 -44.41
N GLY A 4 8.67 -10.60 -43.29
CA GLY A 4 7.34 -9.99 -43.22
C GLY A 4 7.23 -8.98 -42.08
N SER A 5 8.12 -7.98 -42.05
CA SER A 5 8.17 -7.01 -40.96
C SER A 5 6.87 -6.21 -40.86
N GLY A 6 6.27 -6.17 -39.67
CA GLY A 6 5.00 -5.48 -39.43
C GLY A 6 3.75 -6.19 -39.96
N TRP A 7 3.86 -7.42 -40.48
CA TRP A 7 2.73 -8.16 -41.05
C TRP A 7 1.88 -8.89 -40.01
N ALA A 8 2.41 -9.09 -38.80
CA ALA A 8 1.76 -9.84 -37.73
C ALA A 8 1.76 -9.04 -36.40
N TYR A 9 2.50 -9.50 -35.39
CA TYR A 9 2.49 -8.95 -34.03
C TYR A 9 3.67 -8.02 -33.78
N MET A 10 4.84 -8.37 -34.30
CA MET A 10 6.02 -7.51 -34.26
C MET A 10 5.79 -6.22 -35.08
N LEU A 11 6.27 -5.09 -34.57
CA LEU A 11 6.28 -3.81 -35.28
C LEU A 11 7.09 -3.89 -36.58
N GLU A 12 6.75 -3.03 -37.54
CA GLU A 12 7.61 -2.79 -38.72
C GLU A 12 8.97 -2.25 -38.26
N THR A 13 10.02 -3.01 -38.56
CA THR A 13 11.33 -2.83 -37.94
C THR A 13 12.02 -1.54 -38.39
N THR A 14 11.87 -1.15 -39.65
CA THR A 14 12.64 -0.06 -40.26
C THR A 14 12.20 1.29 -39.73
N ALA A 15 10.91 1.61 -39.85
CA ALA A 15 10.30 2.84 -39.37
C ALA A 15 10.43 2.97 -37.85
N PHE A 16 10.27 1.87 -37.11
CA PHE A 16 10.45 1.90 -35.65
C PHE A 16 11.90 2.22 -35.27
N ARG A 17 12.90 1.62 -35.92
CA ARG A 17 14.32 1.93 -35.65
C ARG A 17 14.70 3.34 -36.07
N GLU A 18 14.19 3.84 -37.19
CA GLU A 18 14.41 5.22 -37.62
C GLU A 18 13.85 6.21 -36.60
N PHE A 19 12.63 5.99 -36.12
CA PHE A 19 12.06 6.78 -35.03
C PHE A 19 12.96 6.76 -33.78
N LEU A 20 13.37 5.58 -33.33
CA LEU A 20 14.18 5.46 -32.12
C LEU A 20 15.55 6.15 -32.24
N ARG A 21 16.10 6.32 -33.45
CA ARG A 21 17.33 7.11 -33.69
C ARG A 21 17.12 8.61 -33.49
N THR A 22 15.89 9.11 -33.65
CA THR A 22 15.56 10.53 -33.42
C THR A 22 15.38 10.88 -31.94
N VAL A 23 15.24 9.88 -31.07
CA VAL A 23 14.97 10.07 -29.65
C VAL A 23 16.28 9.98 -28.86
N THR A 24 16.67 11.08 -28.21
CA THR A 24 17.81 11.14 -27.29
C THR A 24 17.47 10.50 -25.93
N ASP A 25 18.47 10.31 -25.06
CA ASP A 25 18.25 9.79 -23.71
C ASP A 25 17.20 10.61 -22.95
N GLN A 26 16.04 10.00 -22.70
CA GLN A 26 14.96 10.58 -21.90
C GLN A 26 15.21 10.19 -20.45
N LYS A 27 15.42 11.18 -19.59
CA LYS A 27 15.52 10.95 -18.15
C LYS A 27 14.10 10.79 -17.59
N GLU A 28 13.65 9.55 -17.50
CA GLU A 28 12.34 9.21 -16.96
C GLU A 28 12.39 9.30 -15.44
N MET A 29 11.64 10.25 -14.87
CA MET A 29 11.53 10.40 -13.42
C MET A 29 10.33 9.61 -12.92
N GLU A 30 10.58 8.58 -12.12
CA GLU A 30 9.53 7.93 -11.36
C GLU A 30 9.09 8.80 -10.19
N THR A 31 7.82 9.17 -10.17
CA THR A 31 7.23 9.96 -9.09
C THR A 31 6.62 9.10 -7.97
N CYS A 32 6.57 7.77 -8.12
CA CYS A 32 6.04 6.86 -7.11
C CYS A 32 7.17 6.00 -6.52
N SER A 33 7.57 6.31 -5.29
CA SER A 33 8.54 5.52 -4.52
C SER A 33 8.01 4.11 -4.29
N GLY A 34 8.50 3.12 -5.03
CA GLY A 34 8.10 1.71 -4.86
C GLY A 34 8.54 0.75 -5.97
N LEU A 35 8.77 1.25 -7.19
CA LEU A 35 9.16 0.43 -8.34
C LEU A 35 10.67 0.46 -8.58
N ALA A 36 11.43 -0.15 -7.65
CA ALA A 36 12.86 -0.44 -7.88
C ALA A 36 13.12 -1.29 -9.15
N ALA A 37 12.07 -1.82 -9.80
CA ALA A 37 12.13 -2.59 -11.02
C ALA A 37 12.58 -1.78 -12.25
N LEU A 38 12.21 -0.52 -12.38
CA LEU A 38 12.56 0.32 -13.53
C LEU A 38 13.99 0.86 -13.44
N ASP A 39 14.39 1.35 -12.26
CA ASP A 39 15.79 1.71 -11.97
C ASP A 39 16.74 0.54 -12.26
N TYR A 40 16.33 -0.70 -11.99
CA TYR A 40 17.12 -1.90 -12.28
C TYR A 40 17.03 -2.37 -13.75
N ALA A 41 15.89 -2.18 -14.42
CA ALA A 41 15.70 -2.54 -15.82
C ALA A 41 16.47 -1.60 -16.77
N ASN A 42 16.51 -0.30 -16.46
CA ASN A 42 17.21 0.72 -17.25
C ASN A 42 18.74 0.73 -17.03
N THR A 43 19.22 0.05 -15.98
CA THR A 43 20.65 -0.07 -15.64
C THR A 43 21.29 -1.41 -16.05
N LYS A 44 20.49 -2.40 -16.48
CA LYS A 44 21.04 -3.67 -16.98
C LYS A 44 21.89 -3.43 -18.24
N PHE A 45 23.14 -3.92 -18.18
CA PHE A 45 24.16 -3.83 -19.23
C PHE A 45 23.61 -4.13 -20.64
N SER A 46 23.47 -3.09 -21.47
CA SER A 46 23.07 -3.20 -22.89
C SER A 46 24.25 -3.53 -23.83
N ARG A 47 25.49 -3.51 -23.32
CA ARG A 47 26.69 -3.65 -24.15
C ARG A 47 26.82 -5.09 -24.65
N GLY A 48 26.69 -5.28 -25.96
CA GLY A 48 26.83 -6.58 -26.63
C GLY A 48 25.51 -7.23 -27.07
N TYR A 49 24.36 -6.68 -26.68
CA TYR A 49 23.04 -7.14 -27.13
C TYR A 49 22.45 -6.20 -28.18
N SER A 50 21.87 -6.77 -29.24
CA SER A 50 21.10 -6.01 -30.24
C SER A 50 19.72 -5.59 -29.73
N THR A 51 19.13 -6.41 -28.85
CA THR A 51 17.83 -6.21 -28.21
C THR A 51 17.90 -6.76 -26.78
N THR A 52 17.45 -5.99 -25.78
CA THR A 52 17.47 -6.38 -24.36
C THR A 52 16.17 -7.02 -23.89
N GLY A 53 15.10 -6.89 -24.67
CA GLY A 53 13.77 -7.41 -24.35
C GLY A 53 12.73 -6.98 -25.39
N VAL A 54 11.45 -7.19 -25.08
CA VAL A 54 10.32 -6.71 -25.90
C VAL A 54 9.29 -6.03 -25.02
N GLY A 55 8.71 -4.93 -25.52
CA GLY A 55 7.44 -4.39 -25.00
C GLY A 55 6.29 -5.01 -25.77
N MET A 56 5.16 -5.27 -25.11
CA MET A 56 3.99 -5.90 -25.73
C MET A 56 2.68 -5.32 -25.18
N GLY A 57 1.73 -5.11 -26.08
CA GLY A 57 0.35 -4.81 -25.72
C GLY A 57 -0.61 -5.96 -26.03
N VAL A 58 -1.45 -6.29 -25.05
CA VAL A 58 -2.50 -7.30 -25.17
C VAL A 58 -3.86 -6.72 -24.84
N CYS A 59 -4.92 -7.36 -25.31
CA CYS A 59 -6.27 -7.08 -24.83
C CYS A 59 -6.37 -7.49 -23.35
N ALA A 60 -6.61 -6.53 -22.45
CA ALA A 60 -6.69 -6.82 -21.00
C ALA A 60 -7.79 -7.84 -20.63
N ARG A 61 -8.87 -7.94 -21.42
CA ARG A 61 -10.00 -8.86 -21.15
C ARG A 61 -9.79 -10.25 -21.73
N HIS A 62 -9.30 -10.33 -22.96
CA HIS A 62 -9.27 -11.58 -23.74
C HIS A 62 -7.85 -12.09 -23.99
N GLU A 63 -6.83 -11.32 -23.60
CA GLU A 63 -5.42 -11.67 -23.66
C GLU A 63 -4.90 -11.92 -25.08
N PHE A 64 -5.60 -11.40 -26.10
CA PHE A 64 -5.10 -11.38 -27.47
C PHE A 64 -3.99 -10.35 -27.61
N VAL A 65 -2.84 -10.81 -28.10
CA VAL A 65 -1.73 -9.96 -28.54
C VAL A 65 -2.21 -9.15 -29.72
N GLN A 66 -1.99 -7.83 -29.66
CA GLN A 66 -2.46 -6.91 -30.69
C GLN A 66 -1.54 -6.95 -31.92
N PRO A 67 -2.08 -6.79 -33.14
CA PRO A 67 -1.26 -6.65 -34.34
C PRO A 67 -0.39 -5.40 -34.22
N ASN A 68 0.87 -5.49 -34.66
CA ASN A 68 1.87 -4.43 -34.47
C ASN A 68 1.96 -3.96 -32.99
N GLY A 69 1.73 -4.88 -32.06
CA GLY A 69 1.69 -4.61 -30.63
C GLY A 69 2.94 -5.03 -29.88
N VAL A 70 3.96 -5.55 -30.56
CA VAL A 70 5.21 -6.02 -29.94
C VAL A 70 6.42 -5.32 -30.54
N GLY A 71 7.22 -4.68 -29.70
CA GLY A 71 8.38 -3.89 -30.12
C GLY A 71 9.65 -4.25 -29.37
N ASP A 72 10.77 -4.28 -30.09
CA ASP A 72 12.08 -4.52 -29.49
C ASP A 72 12.52 -3.37 -28.57
N LEU A 73 13.09 -3.73 -27.43
CA LEU A 73 13.67 -2.80 -26.46
C LEU A 73 15.19 -2.80 -26.60
N GLN A 74 15.80 -1.61 -26.72
CA GLN A 74 17.26 -1.46 -26.90
C GLN A 74 17.97 -1.23 -25.56
N LYS A 75 17.29 -0.57 -24.63
CA LYS A 75 17.81 -0.24 -23.30
C LYS A 75 16.63 -0.02 -22.37
N GLY A 76 16.03 -1.11 -21.91
CA GLY A 76 14.84 -1.07 -21.05
C GLY A 76 13.59 -0.51 -21.73
N GLU A 77 12.56 -0.25 -20.92
CA GLU A 77 11.22 0.20 -21.34
C GLU A 77 11.12 1.72 -21.43
N ARG A 78 11.81 2.34 -22.39
CA ARG A 78 11.70 3.79 -22.59
C ARG A 78 10.29 4.19 -23.02
N PHE A 79 9.83 5.38 -22.61
CA PHE A 79 8.53 5.93 -23.00
C PHE A 79 8.36 6.00 -24.51
N ALA A 80 9.41 6.36 -25.27
CA ALA A 80 9.35 6.35 -26.73
C ALA A 80 9.03 4.96 -27.32
N ASN A 81 9.59 3.89 -26.75
CA ASN A 81 9.28 2.52 -27.18
C ASN A 81 7.79 2.23 -26.91
N MET A 82 7.29 2.53 -25.71
CA MET A 82 5.90 2.25 -25.33
C MET A 82 4.88 3.15 -26.05
N ASP A 83 5.20 4.41 -26.29
CA ASP A 83 4.37 5.34 -27.05
C ASP A 83 4.15 4.83 -28.48
N TYR A 84 5.21 4.37 -29.15
CA TYR A 84 5.12 3.84 -30.52
C TYR A 84 4.31 2.54 -30.56
N ILE A 85 4.53 1.62 -29.62
CA ILE A 85 3.76 0.38 -29.49
C ILE A 85 2.27 0.71 -29.26
N ALA A 86 1.96 1.54 -28.27
CA ALA A 86 0.59 1.94 -27.95
C ALA A 86 -0.10 2.62 -29.13
N ALA A 87 0.60 3.52 -29.83
CA ALA A 87 0.07 4.20 -31.01
C ALA A 87 -0.21 3.22 -32.15
N SER A 88 0.71 2.27 -32.40
CA SER A 88 0.55 1.25 -33.45
C SER A 88 -0.66 0.35 -33.19
N ILE A 89 -0.88 -0.03 -31.93
CA ILE A 89 -2.06 -0.80 -31.51
C ILE A 89 -3.36 -0.03 -31.73
N LEU A 90 -3.36 1.27 -31.42
CA LEU A 90 -4.56 2.10 -31.45
C LEU A 90 -4.89 2.67 -32.83
N LYS A 91 -3.90 2.88 -33.69
CA LYS A 91 -4.07 3.46 -35.03
C LYS A 91 -5.17 2.79 -35.87
N PRO A 92 -5.30 1.45 -35.92
CA PRO A 92 -6.38 0.80 -36.68
C PRO A 92 -7.73 0.79 -35.93
N LYS A 93 -7.81 1.30 -34.70
CA LYS A 93 -9.03 1.29 -33.90
C LYS A 93 -9.81 2.58 -34.13
N HIS A 94 -11.14 2.47 -34.11
CA HIS A 94 -12.02 3.61 -34.32
C HIS A 94 -11.79 4.71 -33.27
N GLU A 95 -11.68 5.97 -33.71
CA GLU A 95 -11.32 7.12 -32.88
C GLU A 95 -12.33 7.39 -31.76
N GLY A 96 -13.62 7.19 -32.03
CA GLY A 96 -14.72 7.36 -31.07
C GLY A 96 -14.84 6.30 -29.98
N LEU A 97 -14.02 5.23 -29.99
CA LEU A 97 -14.06 4.23 -28.93
C LEU A 97 -13.40 4.73 -27.66
N TYR A 98 -13.99 4.42 -26.50
CA TYR A 98 -13.31 4.56 -25.22
C TYR A 98 -12.15 3.56 -25.11
N LYS A 99 -10.99 4.05 -24.70
CA LYS A 99 -9.72 3.32 -24.65
C LYS A 99 -9.21 3.35 -23.22
N LEU A 100 -8.90 2.17 -22.68
CA LEU A 100 -8.30 2.02 -21.35
C LEU A 100 -6.90 1.45 -21.51
N PHE A 101 -5.90 2.15 -20.98
CA PHE A 101 -4.55 1.63 -20.84
C PHE A 101 -4.32 1.14 -19.42
N SER A 102 -4.00 -0.14 -19.29
CA SER A 102 -3.50 -0.73 -18.06
C SER A 102 -2.00 -0.91 -18.19
N TYR A 103 -1.22 -0.28 -17.31
CA TYR A 103 0.24 -0.40 -17.30
C TYR A 103 0.78 -0.14 -15.89
N ASP A 104 1.79 -0.89 -15.47
CA ASP A 104 2.37 -0.81 -14.13
C ASP A 104 2.75 0.62 -13.76
N ILE A 105 3.41 1.32 -14.68
CA ILE A 105 3.92 2.68 -14.45
C ILE A 105 3.05 3.74 -15.13
N VAL A 106 1.76 3.44 -15.39
CA VAL A 106 0.86 4.36 -16.10
C VAL A 106 0.78 5.73 -15.41
N CYS A 107 0.94 5.78 -14.09
CA CYS A 107 0.93 7.03 -13.32
C CYS A 107 2.07 7.99 -13.69
N ALA A 108 3.18 7.46 -14.20
CA ALA A 108 4.27 8.24 -14.77
C ALA A 108 4.12 8.38 -16.29
N TRP A 109 3.88 7.27 -17.00
CA TRP A 109 3.82 7.24 -18.46
C TRP A 109 2.68 8.07 -19.06
N SER A 110 1.50 8.12 -18.43
CA SER A 110 0.35 8.88 -18.93
C SER A 110 0.55 10.39 -18.95
N LYS A 111 1.47 10.93 -18.11
CA LYS A 111 1.79 12.35 -18.07
C LYS A 111 2.32 12.79 -19.43
N HIS A 112 1.72 13.81 -20.04
CA HIS A 112 2.05 14.30 -21.39
C HIS A 112 1.92 13.27 -22.52
N LEU A 113 1.28 12.11 -22.30
CA LEU A 113 1.18 11.07 -23.34
C LEU A 113 0.55 11.60 -24.63
N LEU A 114 -0.56 12.35 -24.54
CA LEU A 114 -1.24 12.90 -25.72
C LEU A 114 -0.36 13.84 -26.54
N GLU A 115 0.53 14.60 -25.90
CA GLU A 115 1.51 15.44 -26.61
C GLU A 115 2.56 14.60 -27.31
N ARG A 116 3.03 13.52 -26.67
CA ARG A 116 4.01 12.60 -27.27
C ARG A 116 3.40 11.85 -28.46
N LEU A 117 2.16 11.37 -28.36
CA LEU A 117 1.45 10.70 -29.45
C LEU A 117 1.26 11.58 -30.69
N ARG A 118 1.06 12.90 -30.51
CA ARG A 118 0.99 13.89 -31.62
C ARG A 118 2.33 14.11 -32.31
N LYS A 119 3.43 13.99 -31.58
CA LYS A 119 4.80 14.16 -32.09
C LYS A 119 5.35 12.91 -32.77
N LEU A 120 4.64 11.79 -32.70
CA LEU A 120 5.06 10.56 -33.37
C LEU A 120 5.14 10.73 -34.90
N PRO A 121 5.94 9.89 -35.57
CA PRO A 121 6.05 9.86 -37.03
C PRO A 121 4.70 9.68 -37.73
N PRO A 122 4.49 10.25 -38.94
CA PRO A 122 3.18 10.26 -39.61
C PRO A 122 2.48 8.90 -39.73
N ASN A 123 3.25 7.81 -39.91
CA ASN A 123 2.72 6.45 -40.06
C ASN A 123 2.03 5.91 -38.79
N VAL A 124 2.43 6.36 -37.60
CA VAL A 124 1.85 5.95 -36.32
C VAL A 124 1.29 7.11 -35.50
N ARG A 125 1.38 8.35 -36.00
CA ARG A 125 0.86 9.55 -35.34
C ARG A 125 -0.61 9.38 -35.01
N LEU A 126 -0.97 9.76 -33.79
CA LEU A 126 -2.30 9.55 -33.26
C LEU A 126 -2.79 10.76 -32.49
N GLU A 127 -4.00 11.19 -32.81
CA GLU A 127 -4.73 12.23 -32.11
C GLU A 127 -5.95 11.61 -31.43
N ILE A 128 -6.01 11.72 -30.11
CA ILE A 128 -7.10 11.17 -29.30
C ILE A 128 -7.60 12.27 -28.39
N ALA A 129 -8.93 12.42 -28.32
CA ALA A 129 -9.57 13.28 -27.34
C ALA A 129 -9.34 12.72 -25.92
N ALA A 130 -8.86 13.56 -25.00
CA ALA A 130 -8.54 13.17 -23.62
C ALA A 130 -9.72 12.47 -22.90
N LYS A 131 -10.97 12.87 -23.20
CA LYS A 131 -12.18 12.26 -22.63
C LYS A 131 -12.40 10.79 -23.01
N LEU A 132 -11.77 10.31 -24.09
CA LEU A 132 -11.91 8.95 -24.60
C LEU A 132 -10.80 8.02 -24.11
N ILE A 133 -9.81 8.52 -23.38
CA ILE A 133 -8.71 7.71 -22.84
C ILE A 133 -8.78 7.67 -21.32
N ARG A 134 -8.60 6.50 -20.75
CA ARG A 134 -8.47 6.28 -19.31
C ARG A 134 -7.22 5.45 -19.03
N PHE A 135 -6.73 5.58 -17.81
CA PHE A 135 -5.50 4.94 -17.36
C PHE A 135 -5.78 4.17 -16.09
N ALA A 136 -5.15 3.00 -15.96
CA ALA A 136 -5.24 2.19 -14.78
C ALA A 136 -3.94 1.44 -14.52
N ILE A 137 -3.69 1.08 -13.26
CA ILE A 137 -2.62 0.19 -12.88
C ILE A 137 -3.26 -1.20 -12.62
N PRO A 138 -2.65 -2.30 -13.09
CA PRO A 138 -3.14 -3.65 -12.79
C PRO A 138 -3.38 -3.89 -11.29
N LYS A 139 -4.40 -4.67 -10.95
CA LYS A 139 -4.90 -4.81 -9.56
C LYS A 139 -3.84 -5.32 -8.58
N MET A 140 -2.87 -6.13 -9.01
CA MET A 140 -1.78 -6.63 -8.17
C MET A 140 -0.70 -5.56 -7.97
N HIS A 141 -0.31 -4.91 -9.07
CA HIS A 141 0.78 -3.93 -9.09
C HIS A 141 0.42 -2.65 -8.35
N ILE A 142 -0.85 -2.21 -8.38
CA ILE A 142 -1.28 -0.95 -7.78
C ILE A 142 -0.98 -0.83 -6.28
N HIS A 143 -0.92 -1.95 -5.57
CA HIS A 143 -0.61 -1.99 -4.14
C HIS A 143 0.85 -1.61 -3.82
N ALA A 144 1.75 -1.66 -4.82
CA ALA A 144 3.13 -1.20 -4.70
C ALA A 144 3.26 0.33 -4.91
N HIS A 145 2.19 1.02 -5.32
CA HIS A 145 2.20 2.46 -5.51
C HIS A 145 1.73 3.23 -4.28
N THR A 146 1.96 4.54 -4.31
CA THR A 146 1.47 5.49 -3.30
C THR A 146 -0.05 5.46 -3.20
N LEU A 147 -0.59 5.87 -2.05
CA LEU A 147 -2.04 5.94 -1.84
C LEU A 147 -2.74 6.79 -2.91
N LEU A 148 -2.12 7.90 -3.33
CA LEU A 148 -2.64 8.76 -4.40
C LEU A 148 -2.80 7.98 -5.72
N CYS A 149 -1.82 7.15 -6.08
CA CYS A 149 -1.94 6.30 -7.28
C CYS A 149 -3.04 5.25 -7.13
N GLN A 150 -3.19 4.66 -5.94
CA GLN A 150 -4.25 3.70 -5.66
C GLN A 150 -5.65 4.33 -5.78
N LEU A 151 -5.80 5.61 -5.45
CA LEU A 151 -7.06 6.33 -5.59
C LEU A 151 -7.36 6.71 -7.05
N LEU A 152 -6.34 7.15 -7.81
CA LEU A 152 -6.51 7.68 -9.16
C LEU A 152 -6.55 6.61 -10.26
N PHE A 153 -5.78 5.53 -10.11
CA PHE A 153 -5.56 4.55 -11.18
C PHE A 153 -6.11 3.15 -10.87
N SER A 154 -6.92 3.01 -9.81
CA SER A 154 -7.56 1.73 -9.46
C SER A 154 -8.66 1.35 -10.43
N LEU A 155 -8.56 0.15 -11.00
CA LEU A 155 -9.62 -0.46 -11.80
C LEU A 155 -10.94 -0.60 -11.03
N ASN A 156 -10.89 -0.71 -9.70
CA ASN A 156 -12.10 -0.84 -8.87
C ASN A 156 -12.88 0.48 -8.75
N TYR A 157 -12.24 1.62 -8.99
CA TYR A 157 -12.87 2.95 -8.91
C TYR A 157 -13.15 3.55 -10.30
N LEU A 158 -12.79 2.83 -11.37
CA LEU A 158 -12.85 3.35 -12.72
C LEU A 158 -14.08 2.82 -13.48
N ILE A 159 -15.03 3.71 -13.77
CA ILE A 159 -16.24 3.37 -14.53
C ILE A 159 -15.88 2.76 -15.91
N GLY A 160 -16.69 1.80 -16.35
CA GLY A 160 -16.58 1.18 -17.69
C GLY A 160 -15.57 0.05 -17.78
N CYS A 161 -14.80 -0.20 -16.71
CA CYS A 161 -13.79 -1.25 -16.69
C CYS A 161 -14.38 -2.63 -16.36
N ALA A 162 -15.57 -2.69 -15.76
CA ALA A 162 -16.15 -3.91 -15.19
C ALA A 162 -15.14 -4.62 -14.26
N GLU A 163 -15.22 -5.94 -14.11
CA GLU A 163 -14.31 -6.71 -13.27
C GLU A 163 -13.03 -7.13 -14.02
N THR A 164 -12.39 -6.19 -14.72
CA THR A 164 -11.09 -6.41 -15.39
C THR A 164 -9.95 -6.30 -14.36
N ASP A 165 -8.99 -7.24 -14.37
CA ASP A 165 -7.82 -7.23 -13.46
C ASP A 165 -6.61 -6.43 -13.98
N GLY A 166 -6.44 -6.33 -15.30
CA GLY A 166 -5.27 -5.69 -15.92
C GLY A 166 -4.01 -6.57 -15.93
N GLU A 167 -4.06 -7.77 -15.36
CA GLU A 167 -2.94 -8.70 -15.15
C GLU A 167 -2.72 -9.67 -16.33
N GLY A 168 -3.58 -9.58 -17.35
CA GLY A 168 -3.59 -10.53 -18.46
C GLY A 168 -2.29 -10.61 -19.26
N ILE A 169 -1.42 -9.60 -19.19
CA ILE A 169 -0.11 -9.54 -19.87
C ILE A 169 0.93 -10.49 -19.25
N GLU A 170 0.82 -10.84 -17.96
CA GLU A 170 1.75 -11.74 -17.28
C GLU A 170 1.66 -13.19 -17.78
N ARG A 171 0.48 -13.59 -18.27
CA ARG A 171 0.20 -14.93 -18.78
C ARG A 171 0.97 -15.22 -20.08
N PRO A 172 0.93 -14.36 -21.13
CA PRO A 172 1.78 -14.54 -22.30
C PRO A 172 3.26 -14.39 -21.98
N TRP A 173 3.66 -13.54 -21.02
CA TRP A 173 5.06 -13.49 -20.57
C TRP A 173 5.57 -14.82 -20.03
N SER A 174 4.78 -15.47 -19.19
CA SER A 174 5.13 -16.81 -18.69
C SER A 174 5.27 -17.83 -19.82
N SER A 175 4.48 -17.73 -20.89
CA SER A 175 4.59 -18.61 -22.06
C SER A 175 5.84 -18.31 -22.89
N LEU A 176 6.15 -17.02 -23.10
CA LEU A 176 7.30 -16.56 -23.88
C LEU A 176 8.64 -16.79 -23.18
N GLY A 177 8.66 -16.94 -21.85
CA GLY A 177 9.88 -17.20 -21.08
C GLY A 177 10.67 -18.42 -21.59
N ALA A 178 9.99 -19.48 -22.05
CA ALA A 178 10.65 -20.65 -22.62
C ALA A 178 11.30 -20.37 -24.01
N VAL A 179 10.76 -19.40 -24.75
CA VAL A 179 11.23 -18.98 -26.09
C VAL A 179 12.32 -17.91 -26.00
N ALA A 180 12.41 -17.20 -24.88
CA ALA A 180 13.44 -16.18 -24.67
C ALA A 180 14.86 -16.74 -24.78
N ALA A 181 15.09 -17.97 -24.31
CA ALA A 181 16.41 -18.61 -24.38
C ALA A 181 16.82 -18.95 -25.83
N SER A 182 15.89 -19.44 -26.66
CA SER A 182 16.17 -19.82 -28.05
C SER A 182 16.28 -18.63 -29.00
N THR A 183 15.68 -17.49 -28.64
CA THR A 183 15.77 -16.25 -29.41
C THR A 183 17.03 -15.44 -29.15
N ARG A 184 17.81 -15.76 -28.10
CA ARG A 184 18.98 -14.97 -27.68
C ARG A 184 20.09 -14.93 -28.73
N ASP A 185 20.36 -16.08 -29.35
CA ASP A 185 21.47 -16.23 -30.31
C ASP A 185 20.97 -16.19 -31.77
N ALA A 186 19.67 -15.92 -31.97
CA ALA A 186 19.03 -15.86 -33.28
C ALA A 186 19.27 -14.51 -33.98
N GLY A 187 19.50 -14.56 -35.29
CA GLY A 187 19.55 -13.35 -36.12
C GLY A 187 18.21 -12.58 -36.13
N PRO A 188 18.20 -11.26 -36.41
CA PRO A 188 17.02 -10.41 -36.22
C PRO A 188 15.72 -10.91 -36.88
N GLY A 189 15.79 -11.37 -38.13
CA GLY A 189 14.62 -11.89 -38.84
C GLY A 189 14.13 -13.24 -38.31
N ALA A 190 15.05 -14.15 -37.97
CA ALA A 190 14.69 -15.45 -37.39
C ALA A 190 14.05 -15.28 -36.00
N ARG A 191 14.57 -14.34 -35.20
CA ARG A 191 14.00 -13.98 -33.91
C ARG A 191 12.58 -13.43 -34.04
N HIS A 192 12.35 -12.47 -34.94
CA HIS A 192 11.00 -11.92 -35.17
C HIS A 192 10.03 -13.00 -35.65
N GLY A 193 10.43 -13.82 -36.63
CA GLY A 193 9.59 -14.92 -37.11
C GLY A 193 9.22 -15.93 -36.03
N LEU A 194 10.16 -16.27 -35.14
CA LEU A 194 9.87 -17.17 -34.01
C LEU A 194 8.92 -16.53 -32.98
N LEU A 195 9.09 -15.24 -32.69
CA LEU A 195 8.18 -14.51 -31.81
C LEU A 195 6.78 -14.42 -32.42
N ASP A 196 6.66 -14.01 -33.68
CA ASP A 196 5.37 -13.93 -34.38
C ASP A 196 4.67 -15.29 -34.44
N PHE A 197 5.41 -16.38 -34.69
CA PHE A 197 4.86 -17.73 -34.65
C PHE A 197 4.30 -18.08 -33.27
N GLN A 198 5.07 -17.85 -32.20
CA GLN A 198 4.64 -18.16 -30.84
C GLN A 198 3.46 -17.31 -30.39
N LEU A 199 3.46 -16.01 -30.70
CA LEU A 199 2.35 -15.10 -30.42
C LEU A 199 1.11 -15.47 -31.23
N GLY A 200 1.29 -15.93 -32.47
CA GLY A 200 0.24 -16.50 -33.30
C GLY A 200 -0.39 -17.74 -32.68
N TYR A 201 0.44 -18.66 -32.19
CA TYR A 201 -0.02 -19.83 -31.45
C TYR A 201 -0.81 -19.44 -30.20
N TRP A 202 -0.31 -18.47 -29.41
CA TRP A 202 -1.02 -17.94 -28.24
C TRP A 202 -2.41 -17.42 -28.61
N ASN A 203 -2.50 -16.57 -29.63
CA ASN A 203 -3.78 -16.02 -30.09
C ASN A 203 -4.71 -17.10 -30.64
N TRP A 204 -4.19 -18.10 -31.37
CA TRP A 204 -4.98 -19.24 -31.82
C TRP A 204 -5.56 -20.02 -30.64
N GLN A 205 -4.76 -20.29 -29.59
CA GLN A 205 -5.25 -20.91 -28.36
C GLN A 205 -6.34 -20.07 -27.69
N LYS A 206 -6.21 -18.73 -27.65
CA LYS A 206 -7.28 -17.87 -27.12
C LYS A 206 -8.55 -17.94 -27.94
N LEU A 207 -8.42 -17.96 -29.27
CA LEU A 207 -9.55 -18.02 -30.19
C LEU A 207 -10.35 -19.32 -30.03
N ILE A 208 -9.70 -20.49 -30.06
CA ILE A 208 -10.40 -21.78 -29.96
C ILE A 208 -11.09 -21.97 -28.60
N ASN A 209 -10.56 -21.34 -27.53
CA ASN A 209 -11.08 -21.46 -26.18
C ASN A 209 -12.04 -20.30 -25.79
N ILE A 210 -12.31 -19.36 -26.70
CA ILE A 210 -13.03 -18.12 -26.34
C ILE A 210 -14.47 -18.39 -25.91
N VAL A 211 -15.16 -19.35 -26.54
CA VAL A 211 -16.55 -19.68 -26.22
C VAL A 211 -16.66 -20.24 -24.80
N GLU A 212 -15.78 -21.19 -24.44
CA GLU A 212 -15.74 -21.76 -23.09
C GLU A 212 -15.35 -20.70 -22.05
N LEU A 213 -14.38 -19.83 -22.37
CA LEU A 213 -13.99 -18.73 -21.50
C LEU A 213 -15.15 -17.78 -21.22
N LEU A 214 -15.86 -17.33 -22.25
CA LEU A 214 -16.98 -16.41 -22.13
C LEU A 214 -18.14 -17.02 -21.35
N ARG A 215 -18.49 -18.29 -21.62
CA ARG A 215 -19.51 -19.02 -20.87
C ARG A 215 -19.17 -19.09 -19.37
N ARG A 216 -17.97 -19.55 -19.02
CA ARG A 216 -17.54 -19.64 -17.61
C ARG A 216 -17.54 -18.30 -16.90
N ARG A 217 -17.19 -17.22 -17.61
CA ARG A 217 -17.22 -15.86 -17.05
C ARG A 217 -18.65 -15.36 -16.85
N LEU A 218 -19.57 -15.65 -17.76
CA LEU A 218 -20.99 -15.31 -17.62
C LEU A 218 -21.63 -16.05 -16.44
N ASP A 219 -21.37 -17.35 -16.31
CA ASP A 219 -21.89 -18.16 -15.20
C ASP A 219 -21.41 -17.58 -13.86
N ARG A 220 -20.12 -17.26 -13.73
CA ARG A 220 -19.56 -16.60 -12.54
C ARG A 220 -20.17 -15.23 -12.29
N ALA A 221 -20.24 -14.39 -13.32
CA ALA A 221 -20.79 -13.04 -13.19
C ALA A 221 -22.26 -13.05 -12.74
N THR A 222 -23.04 -14.06 -13.15
CA THR A 222 -24.44 -14.21 -12.72
C THR A 222 -24.55 -14.51 -11.23
N VAL A 223 -23.71 -15.40 -10.71
CA VAL A 223 -23.66 -15.73 -9.27
C VAL A 223 -23.19 -14.52 -8.46
N GLU A 224 -22.07 -13.91 -8.84
CA GLU A 224 -21.50 -12.74 -8.16
C GLU A 224 -22.46 -11.55 -8.19
N LEU A 225 -23.15 -11.29 -9.31
CA LEU A 225 -24.12 -10.20 -9.39
C LEU A 225 -25.21 -10.34 -8.34
N LYS A 226 -25.72 -11.56 -8.13
CA LYS A 226 -26.73 -11.82 -7.11
C LYS A 226 -26.19 -11.53 -5.70
N GLU A 227 -25.05 -12.14 -5.36
CA GLU A 227 -24.44 -11.99 -4.02
C GLU A 227 -24.07 -10.53 -3.71
N GLN A 228 -23.43 -9.84 -4.67
CA GLN A 228 -23.02 -8.44 -4.50
C GLN A 228 -24.23 -7.50 -4.41
N THR A 229 -25.31 -7.76 -5.17
CA THR A 229 -26.53 -6.95 -5.11
C THR A 229 -27.23 -7.11 -3.76
N GLU A 230 -27.37 -8.34 -3.27
CA GLU A 230 -27.95 -8.61 -1.95
C GLU A 230 -27.16 -7.92 -0.83
N GLY A 231 -25.83 -8.10 -0.81
CA GLY A 231 -24.96 -7.44 0.16
C GLY A 231 -24.99 -5.91 0.07
N PHE A 232 -25.03 -5.36 -1.15
CA PHE A 232 -25.12 -3.92 -1.36
C PHE A 232 -26.44 -3.33 -0.86
N ASN A 233 -27.56 -4.02 -1.08
CA ASN A 233 -28.88 -3.57 -0.61
C ASN A 233 -28.93 -3.53 0.91
N VAL A 234 -28.51 -4.62 1.59
CA VAL A 234 -28.45 -4.67 3.05
C VAL A 234 -27.56 -3.56 3.61
N PHE A 235 -26.39 -3.33 3.00
CA PHE A 235 -25.50 -2.25 3.41
C PHE A 235 -26.14 -0.87 3.23
N CYS A 236 -26.84 -0.64 2.11
CA CYS A 236 -27.55 0.62 1.86
C CYS A 236 -28.67 0.86 2.89
N GLU A 237 -29.47 -0.16 3.21
CA GLU A 237 -30.53 -0.09 4.21
C GLU A 237 -29.95 0.31 5.59
N GLN A 238 -28.86 -0.32 6.01
CA GLN A 238 -28.17 -0.01 7.26
C GLN A 238 -27.56 1.40 7.30
N GLN A 239 -27.32 2.02 6.14
CA GLN A 239 -26.73 3.35 6.00
C GLN A 239 -27.70 4.37 5.38
N THR A 240 -29.01 4.16 5.47
CA THR A 240 -30.06 4.93 4.77
C THR A 240 -29.86 6.46 4.85
N LEU A 241 -29.47 6.99 6.01
CA LEU A 241 -29.25 8.43 6.21
C LEU A 241 -28.03 9.00 5.46
N ARG A 242 -27.05 8.16 5.10
CA ARG A 242 -25.78 8.56 4.48
C ARG A 242 -25.73 8.29 2.99
N VAL A 243 -26.50 7.30 2.50
CA VAL A 243 -26.50 6.87 1.10
C VAL A 243 -26.75 8.02 0.11
N PRO A 244 -27.75 8.91 0.30
CA PRO A 244 -28.02 9.99 -0.67
C PRO A 244 -26.82 10.92 -0.87
N ALA A 245 -26.24 11.41 0.23
CA ALA A 245 -25.07 12.30 0.19
C ALA A 245 -23.86 11.61 -0.44
N TRP A 246 -23.63 10.34 -0.11
CA TRP A 246 -22.52 9.58 -0.70
C TRP A 246 -22.68 9.37 -2.20
N LYS A 247 -23.88 9.02 -2.68
CA LYS A 247 -24.17 8.85 -4.11
C LYS A 247 -23.92 10.14 -4.88
N GLU A 248 -24.36 11.28 -4.33
CA GLU A 248 -24.11 12.59 -4.93
C GLU A 248 -22.60 12.89 -5.02
N MET A 249 -21.83 12.61 -3.96
CA MET A 249 -20.37 12.76 -3.98
C MET A 249 -19.72 11.91 -5.09
N VAL A 250 -20.15 10.65 -5.25
CA VAL A 250 -19.65 9.76 -6.31
C VAL A 250 -20.01 10.29 -7.68
N HIS A 251 -21.27 10.65 -7.94
CA HIS A 251 -21.69 11.17 -9.23
C HIS A 251 -20.96 12.47 -9.60
N ASN A 252 -20.79 13.40 -8.65
CA ASN A 252 -20.06 14.64 -8.88
C ASN A 252 -18.58 14.39 -9.20
N TYR A 253 -17.94 13.44 -8.52
CA TYR A 253 -16.57 13.06 -8.80
C TYR A 253 -16.43 12.39 -10.18
N GLU A 254 -17.31 11.42 -10.49
CA GLU A 254 -17.31 10.68 -11.75
C GLU A 254 -17.64 11.54 -12.97
N ALA A 255 -18.47 12.57 -12.79
CA ALA A 255 -18.77 13.58 -13.80
C ALA A 255 -17.66 14.64 -13.97
N GLY A 256 -16.64 14.63 -13.11
CA GLY A 256 -15.57 15.65 -13.11
C GLY A 256 -16.00 17.00 -12.54
N VAL A 257 -17.11 17.07 -11.82
CA VAL A 257 -17.60 18.28 -11.13
C VAL A 257 -16.82 18.52 -9.83
N SER A 258 -16.39 17.46 -9.15
CA SER A 258 -15.58 17.51 -7.93
C SER A 258 -14.21 16.90 -8.16
N GLU A 259 -13.15 17.60 -7.74
CA GLU A 259 -11.78 17.05 -7.70
C GLU A 259 -11.55 16.17 -6.45
N LYS A 260 -12.41 16.31 -5.43
CA LYS A 260 -12.28 15.54 -4.20
C LYS A 260 -12.82 14.12 -4.42
N SER A 261 -11.92 13.15 -4.36
CA SER A 261 -12.28 11.73 -4.45
C SER A 261 -13.11 11.30 -3.24
N PRO A 262 -14.30 10.69 -3.44
CA PRO A 262 -15.08 10.13 -2.35
C PRO A 262 -14.37 8.92 -1.72
N TYR A 263 -13.46 8.26 -2.44
CA TYR A 263 -12.76 7.06 -1.97
C TYR A 263 -11.56 7.38 -1.08
N ASP A 264 -11.19 8.66 -0.93
CA ASP A 264 -10.10 9.06 -0.05
C ASP A 264 -10.55 9.07 1.42
N LEU A 265 -9.86 8.27 2.23
CA LEU A 265 -10.09 8.19 3.67
C LEU A 265 -9.35 9.34 4.36
N THR A 266 -9.95 10.54 4.37
CA THR A 266 -9.36 11.69 5.06
C THR A 266 -9.36 11.45 6.57
N ILE A 267 -8.19 11.25 7.17
CA ILE A 267 -8.04 11.24 8.63
C ILE A 267 -8.19 12.69 9.10
N THR A 268 -9.19 12.96 9.93
CA THR A 268 -9.41 14.31 10.49
C THR A 268 -8.60 14.50 11.77
N GLY A 269 -7.75 15.53 11.79
CA GLY A 269 -6.91 15.92 12.93
C GLY A 269 -5.48 15.36 12.87
N LEU A 270 -4.64 15.74 13.83
CA LEU A 270 -3.19 15.47 13.84
C LEU A 270 -2.86 14.00 14.12
N THR A 271 -2.02 13.39 13.30
CA THR A 271 -1.43 12.08 13.58
C THR A 271 -0.29 12.19 14.59
N GLU A 272 0.21 11.06 15.11
CA GLU A 272 1.36 11.08 16.02
C GLU A 272 2.62 11.67 15.35
N ALA A 273 2.76 11.50 14.03
CA ALA A 273 3.85 12.09 13.27
C ALA A 273 3.70 13.61 13.17
N ASP A 274 2.48 14.10 12.91
CA ASP A 274 2.20 15.54 12.81
C ASP A 274 2.41 16.24 14.16
N VAL A 275 1.94 15.64 15.26
CA VAL A 275 2.18 16.19 16.61
C VAL A 275 3.67 16.22 16.94
N ARG A 276 4.44 15.19 16.55
CA ARG A 276 5.90 15.19 16.75
C ARG A 276 6.61 16.22 15.89
N LEU A 277 6.16 16.44 14.66
CA LEU A 277 6.69 17.48 13.78
C LEU A 277 6.45 18.85 14.40
N GLN A 278 5.22 19.11 14.86
CA GLN A 278 4.87 20.35 15.54
C GLN A 278 5.74 20.57 16.79
N PHE A 279 5.92 19.56 17.63
CA PHE A 279 6.81 19.65 18.79
C PHE A 279 8.27 19.96 18.41
N ALA A 280 8.78 19.37 17.34
CA ALA A 280 10.15 19.65 16.89
C ALA A 280 10.28 21.08 16.34
N GLU A 281 9.27 21.61 15.66
CA GLU A 281 9.21 22.98 15.19
C GLU A 281 9.12 23.98 16.35
N ASP A 282 8.27 23.70 17.35
CA ASP A 282 8.12 24.51 18.56
C ASP A 282 9.43 24.54 19.37
N ASP A 283 10.06 23.39 19.59
CA ASP A 283 11.35 23.28 20.28
C ASP A 283 12.45 24.08 19.55
N ALA A 284 12.48 24.02 18.21
CA ALA A 284 13.44 24.77 17.39
C ALA A 284 13.21 26.28 17.49
N ALA A 285 11.95 26.71 17.53
CA ALA A 285 11.59 28.12 17.70
C ALA A 285 11.92 28.64 19.11
N GLU A 286 11.76 27.84 20.15
CA GLU A 286 12.18 28.18 21.52
C GLU A 286 13.70 28.27 21.64
N ALA A 287 14.44 27.32 21.05
CA ALA A 287 15.89 27.37 21.01
C ALA A 287 16.40 28.62 20.28
N ALA A 288 15.78 29.00 19.16
CA ALA A 288 16.12 30.22 18.42
C ALA A 288 15.85 31.51 19.24
N ARG A 289 14.87 31.49 20.15
CA ARG A 289 14.56 32.58 21.09
C ARG A 289 15.47 32.61 22.33
N GLY A 290 16.34 31.61 22.51
CA GLY A 290 17.25 31.54 23.65
C GLY A 290 16.57 31.21 24.98
N VAL A 291 15.42 30.52 24.95
CA VAL A 291 14.73 30.09 26.17
C VAL A 291 15.63 29.12 26.96
N PRO A 292 15.85 29.33 28.28
CA PRO A 292 16.67 28.43 29.09
C PRO A 292 16.15 27.00 29.08
N VAL A 293 17.02 26.03 28.77
CA VAL A 293 16.66 24.62 28.69
C VAL A 293 17.02 23.90 29.98
N LEU A 294 16.11 23.09 30.51
CA LEU A 294 16.33 22.27 31.72
C LEU A 294 17.33 21.13 31.49
N HIS A 295 17.42 20.61 30.25
CA HIS A 295 18.29 19.51 29.83
C HIS A 295 18.42 19.53 28.31
N ASP A 296 19.50 18.96 27.75
CA ASP A 296 19.72 18.79 26.29
C ASP A 296 18.60 18.05 25.52
N VAL A 297 17.62 17.46 26.23
CA VAL A 297 16.48 16.75 25.64
C VAL A 297 15.26 17.57 26.00
N SER A 298 14.49 18.06 25.02
CA SER A 298 13.30 18.88 25.28
C SER A 298 12.22 18.13 26.07
N PRO A 299 11.31 18.85 26.77
CA PRO A 299 10.17 18.24 27.45
C PRO A 299 9.29 17.39 26.53
N SER A 300 9.07 17.86 25.30
CA SER A 300 8.26 17.18 24.28
C SER A 300 8.93 15.88 23.82
N ALA A 301 10.24 15.90 23.56
CA ALA A 301 11.04 14.72 23.22
C ALA A 301 11.09 13.70 24.38
N PHE A 302 11.12 14.17 25.62
CA PHE A 302 11.06 13.31 26.81
C PHE A 302 9.72 12.54 26.90
N ILE A 303 8.57 13.22 26.70
CA ILE A 303 7.26 12.55 26.69
C ILE A 303 7.15 11.58 25.51
N ALA A 304 7.58 12.00 24.31
CA ALA A 304 7.59 11.12 23.14
C ALA A 304 8.41 9.85 23.38
N ALA A 305 9.60 9.98 23.99
CA ALA A 305 10.44 8.83 24.35
C ALA A 305 9.77 7.92 25.40
N GLY A 306 9.04 8.48 26.36
CA GLY A 306 8.26 7.72 27.34
C GLY A 306 7.13 6.90 26.69
N LEU A 307 6.42 7.48 25.72
CA LEU A 307 5.36 6.80 24.97
C LEU A 307 5.92 5.73 24.01
N ASP A 308 7.07 5.98 23.39
CA ASP A 308 7.78 4.99 22.58
C ASP A 308 8.21 3.78 23.45
N LEU A 309 8.68 4.06 24.66
CA LEU A 309 9.04 3.02 25.63
C LEU A 309 7.83 2.20 26.10
N GLU A 310 6.68 2.83 26.34
CA GLU A 310 5.41 2.13 26.60
C GLU A 310 5.04 1.21 25.43
N GLY A 311 5.24 1.69 24.19
CA GLY A 311 5.07 0.90 22.97
C GLY A 311 6.03 -0.30 22.90
N GLU A 312 7.30 -0.13 23.30
CA GLU A 312 8.27 -1.24 23.41
C GLU A 312 7.85 -2.26 24.48
N GLN A 313 7.42 -1.82 25.67
CA GLN A 313 6.91 -2.71 26.72
C GLN A 313 5.75 -3.56 26.20
N ARG A 314 4.77 -2.92 25.54
CA ARG A 314 3.61 -3.60 24.94
C ARG A 314 4.04 -4.66 23.93
N ARG A 315 4.98 -4.33 23.04
CA ARG A 315 5.52 -5.28 22.06
C ARG A 315 6.19 -6.48 22.70
N VAL A 316 6.98 -6.27 23.76
CA VAL A 316 7.65 -7.37 24.47
C VAL A 316 6.63 -8.25 25.20
N ARG A 317 5.64 -7.67 25.88
CA ARG A 317 4.54 -8.41 26.52
C ARG A 317 3.78 -9.28 25.52
N VAL A 318 3.36 -8.68 24.41
CA VAL A 318 2.66 -9.40 23.34
C VAL A 318 3.51 -10.54 22.78
N HIS A 319 4.83 -10.33 22.64
CA HIS A 319 5.74 -11.36 22.16
C HIS A 319 5.93 -12.51 23.15
N ALA A 320 6.06 -12.18 24.45
CA ALA A 320 6.25 -13.14 25.53
C ALA A 320 5.07 -14.12 25.63
N GLU A 321 3.84 -13.61 25.51
CA GLU A 321 2.63 -14.43 25.59
C GLU A 321 2.44 -15.35 24.38
N LEU A 322 2.74 -14.86 23.18
CA LEU A 322 2.56 -15.62 21.93
C LEU A 322 3.63 -16.67 21.72
N LYS A 323 4.87 -16.36 22.10
CA LYS A 323 6.00 -17.27 22.03
C LYS A 323 6.29 -17.84 23.42
N LYS A 324 5.33 -18.56 24.02
CA LYS A 324 5.61 -19.42 25.19
C LYS A 324 6.94 -20.13 24.91
N ALA A 325 7.99 -19.76 25.62
CA ALA A 325 9.37 -19.86 25.11
C ALA A 325 9.87 -21.31 25.15
N GLY A 326 9.40 -22.12 24.19
CA GLY A 326 9.63 -23.56 24.16
C GLY A 326 11.05 -23.93 23.73
N THR A 327 11.75 -23.07 22.98
CA THR A 327 13.12 -23.34 22.50
C THR A 327 14.15 -22.40 23.13
N THR A 328 15.38 -22.88 23.28
CA THR A 328 16.52 -22.10 23.82
C THR A 328 16.78 -20.83 23.02
N ALA A 329 16.70 -20.89 21.68
CA ALA A 329 16.86 -19.72 20.82
C ALA A 329 15.80 -18.64 21.08
N MET A 330 14.53 -19.03 21.30
CA MET A 330 13.46 -18.10 21.66
C MET A 330 13.68 -17.48 23.03
N ARG A 331 14.14 -18.27 24.01
CA ARG A 331 14.49 -17.77 25.36
C ARG A 331 15.63 -16.74 25.30
N ILE A 332 16.67 -16.98 24.50
CA ILE A 332 17.77 -16.03 24.28
C ILE A 332 17.25 -14.74 23.63
N SER A 333 16.42 -14.85 22.59
CA SER A 333 15.81 -13.70 21.93
C SER A 333 14.98 -12.85 22.91
N MET A 334 14.17 -13.48 23.76
CA MET A 334 13.38 -12.77 24.78
C MET A 334 14.26 -12.09 25.82
N LYS A 335 15.32 -12.76 26.31
CA LYS A 335 16.28 -12.14 27.23
C LYS A 335 16.95 -10.91 26.60
N ARG A 336 17.36 -10.97 25.34
CA ARG A 336 17.95 -9.81 24.62
C ARG A 336 16.99 -8.64 24.53
N LEU A 337 15.71 -8.88 24.22
CA LEU A 337 14.68 -7.84 24.19
C LEU A 337 14.48 -7.20 25.56
N ARG A 338 14.38 -7.99 26.63
CA ARG A 338 14.24 -7.48 28.01
C ARG A 338 15.46 -6.70 28.49
N ILE A 339 16.68 -7.13 28.14
CA ILE A 339 17.91 -6.38 28.46
C ILE A 339 17.92 -5.02 27.76
N LYS A 340 17.56 -4.97 26.47
CA LYS A 340 17.44 -3.70 25.74
C LYS A 340 16.41 -2.79 26.42
N LEU A 341 15.23 -3.32 26.74
CA LEU A 341 14.15 -2.59 27.37
C LEU A 341 14.56 -2.03 28.75
N ASN A 342 15.23 -2.83 29.59
CA ASN A 342 15.77 -2.37 30.87
C ASN A 342 16.77 -1.22 30.72
N ARG A 343 17.67 -1.28 29.72
CA ARG A 343 18.59 -0.16 29.45
C ARG A 343 17.85 1.11 29.04
N SER A 344 16.83 0.99 28.21
CA SER A 344 15.97 2.12 27.82
C SER A 344 15.22 2.70 29.03
N ILE A 345 14.66 1.86 29.90
CA ILE A 345 14.00 2.28 31.14
C ILE A 345 14.98 3.04 32.03
N ILE A 346 16.18 2.50 32.27
CA ILE A 346 17.20 3.17 33.10
C ILE A 346 17.56 4.55 32.53
N ARG A 347 17.70 4.67 31.21
CA ARG A 347 17.97 5.97 30.55
C ARG A 347 16.80 6.94 30.72
N PHE A 348 15.57 6.47 30.52
CA PHE A 348 14.36 7.26 30.73
C PHE A 348 14.24 7.75 32.17
N ARG A 349 14.56 6.92 33.17
CA ARG A 349 14.55 7.30 34.58
C ARG A 349 15.52 8.43 34.92
N LYS A 350 16.66 8.53 34.24
CA LYS A 350 17.59 9.65 34.45
C LYS A 350 16.95 10.97 34.05
N LEU A 351 16.27 11.01 32.89
CA LEU A 351 15.53 12.18 32.43
C LEU A 351 14.30 12.46 33.31
N GLN A 352 13.61 11.41 33.76
CA GLN A 352 12.45 11.54 34.63
C GLN A 352 12.78 12.19 35.97
N LYS A 353 14.00 12.03 36.50
CA LYS A 353 14.43 12.75 37.71
C LYS A 353 14.48 14.27 37.51
N THR A 354 14.83 14.71 36.31
CA THR A 354 14.89 16.14 35.95
C THR A 354 13.50 16.70 35.67
N TYR A 355 12.69 15.99 34.86
CA TYR A 355 11.41 16.50 34.37
C TYR A 355 10.20 16.16 35.26
N MET A 356 10.25 15.07 36.03
CA MET A 356 9.14 14.56 36.83
C MET A 356 9.64 13.98 38.18
N PRO A 357 10.21 14.81 39.07
CA PRO A 357 10.79 14.34 40.33
C PRO A 357 9.77 13.64 41.24
N SER A 358 8.51 14.07 41.22
CA SER A 358 7.40 13.43 41.95
C SER A 358 7.13 12.00 41.46
N ALA A 359 7.26 11.73 40.16
CA ALA A 359 7.11 10.38 39.60
C ALA A 359 8.20 9.43 40.12
N PHE A 360 9.41 9.94 40.32
CA PHE A 360 10.50 9.16 40.91
C PHE A 360 10.20 8.79 42.37
N GLN A 361 9.64 9.72 43.15
CA GLN A 361 9.20 9.46 44.52
C GLN A 361 8.02 8.47 44.56
N ALA A 362 7.04 8.64 43.68
CA ALA A 362 5.90 7.73 43.55
C ALA A 362 6.35 6.31 43.17
N LEU A 363 7.33 6.18 42.28
CA LEU A 363 7.90 4.88 41.91
C LEU A 363 8.55 4.18 43.10
N ALA A 364 9.30 4.92 43.92
CA ALA A 364 9.94 4.36 45.11
C ALA A 364 8.91 3.81 46.12
N LYS A 365 7.73 4.45 46.22
CA LYS A 365 6.63 3.98 47.10
C LYS A 365 5.98 2.68 46.62
N LEU A 366 6.09 2.32 45.33
CA LEU A 366 5.45 1.13 44.77
C LEU A 366 6.13 -0.18 45.16
N ASN A 367 7.31 -0.15 45.82
CA ASN A 367 8.05 -1.33 46.30
C ASN A 367 8.10 -2.47 45.26
N ILE A 368 8.50 -2.14 44.03
CA ILE A 368 8.49 -3.06 42.89
C ILE A 368 9.49 -4.19 43.15
N PRO A 369 9.07 -5.47 43.13
CA PRO A 369 9.97 -6.61 43.33
C PRO A 369 11.08 -6.64 42.27
N GLU A 370 12.30 -7.02 42.66
CA GLU A 370 13.44 -7.16 41.72
C GLU A 370 13.19 -8.22 40.62
N THR A 371 12.25 -9.14 40.87
CA THR A 371 11.84 -10.17 39.92
C THR A 371 10.87 -9.66 38.85
N THR A 372 10.40 -8.41 38.93
CA THR A 372 9.48 -7.80 37.98
C THR A 372 10.11 -7.74 36.59
N LEU A 373 9.36 -8.19 35.59
CA LEU A 373 9.82 -8.19 34.20
C LEU A 373 9.84 -6.77 33.63
N ALA A 374 10.77 -6.51 32.71
CA ALA A 374 10.98 -5.20 32.10
C ALA A 374 9.69 -4.61 31.45
N GLU A 375 8.88 -5.46 30.85
CA GLU A 375 7.59 -5.12 30.22
C GLU A 375 6.46 -4.77 31.19
N ASP A 376 6.65 -5.02 32.49
CA ASP A 376 5.65 -4.80 33.55
C ASP A 376 6.07 -3.71 34.54
N VAL A 377 7.29 -3.16 34.42
CA VAL A 377 7.77 -2.04 35.23
C VAL A 377 6.95 -0.78 34.90
N PRO A 378 6.22 -0.15 35.85
CA PRO A 378 5.41 1.03 35.58
C PRO A 378 6.24 2.25 35.16
N LEU A 379 5.98 2.85 34.01
CA LEU A 379 6.74 4.03 33.55
C LEU A 379 6.39 5.33 34.28
N LEU A 380 5.20 5.43 34.89
CA LEU A 380 4.71 6.64 35.57
C LEU A 380 4.86 7.91 34.72
N LEU A 381 4.20 7.91 33.55
CA LEU A 381 3.98 9.11 32.73
C LEU A 381 3.00 10.08 33.46
N PRO A 382 2.90 11.36 33.05
CA PRO A 382 2.05 12.34 33.73
C PRO A 382 0.62 11.85 34.03
N SER A 383 0.02 11.11 33.09
CA SER A 383 -1.31 10.49 33.21
C SER A 383 -1.46 9.46 34.33
N ALA A 384 -0.36 8.89 34.81
CA ALA A 384 -0.34 7.92 35.91
C ALA A 384 -0.13 8.57 37.29
N LEU A 385 0.07 9.88 37.34
CA LEU A 385 0.28 10.65 38.57
C LEU A 385 -1.02 11.31 39.05
N SER A 386 -1.13 11.51 40.36
CA SER A 386 -2.17 12.35 40.95
C SER A 386 -1.98 13.82 40.55
N GLU A 387 -3.03 14.63 40.69
CA GLU A 387 -2.98 16.06 40.37
C GLU A 387 -1.91 16.81 41.18
N ALA A 388 -1.75 16.47 42.47
CA ALA A 388 -0.73 17.02 43.34
C ALA A 388 0.70 16.57 42.96
N GLU A 389 0.87 15.38 42.38
CA GLU A 389 2.18 14.95 41.88
C GLU A 389 2.51 15.60 40.53
N ARG A 390 1.51 15.86 39.69
CA ARG A 390 1.68 16.54 38.40
C ARG A 390 2.11 17.99 38.56
N SER A 391 1.63 18.70 39.58
CA SER A 391 2.05 20.08 39.84
C SER A 391 3.55 20.21 40.20
N CYS A 392 4.18 19.12 40.63
CA CYS A 392 5.62 19.04 40.89
C CYS A 392 6.45 18.62 39.66
N CYS A 393 5.82 18.40 38.51
CA CYS A 393 6.51 18.11 37.25
C CYS A 393 6.82 19.39 36.48
N ALA A 394 7.72 19.30 35.50
CA ALA A 394 7.97 20.40 34.57
C ALA A 394 6.65 20.82 33.86
N PRO A 395 6.47 22.13 33.59
CA PRO A 395 5.23 22.65 33.02
C PRO A 395 4.95 22.07 31.63
N GLY A 396 3.67 21.95 31.27
CA GLY A 396 3.23 21.52 29.94
C GLY A 396 3.31 20.01 29.64
N LEU A 397 3.97 19.19 30.47
CA LEU A 397 4.13 17.76 30.20
C LEU A 397 2.80 16.99 30.10
N SER A 398 1.81 17.37 30.90
CA SER A 398 0.47 16.77 30.88
C SER A 398 -0.26 17.06 29.57
N ASP A 399 -0.11 18.26 29.03
CA ASP A 399 -0.73 18.67 27.77
C ASP A 399 -0.03 18.01 26.58
N MET A 400 1.29 17.94 26.61
CA MET A 400 2.09 17.22 25.61
C MET A 400 1.73 15.73 25.57
N GLU A 401 1.59 15.07 26.74
CA GLU A 401 1.08 13.69 26.78
C GLU A 401 -0.34 13.63 26.21
N GLY A 402 -1.24 14.52 26.64
CA GLY A 402 -2.61 14.58 26.16
C GLY A 402 -2.73 14.64 24.63
N LEU A 403 -1.99 15.54 23.98
CA LEU A 403 -1.96 15.69 22.53
C LEU A 403 -1.47 14.42 21.82
N LEU A 404 -0.39 13.80 22.32
CA LEU A 404 0.11 12.55 21.76
C LEU A 404 -0.86 11.38 22.01
N ARG A 405 -1.56 11.33 23.16
CA ARG A 405 -2.58 10.31 23.41
C ARG A 405 -3.79 10.46 22.49
N ASP A 406 -4.26 11.69 22.26
CA ASP A 406 -5.32 11.97 21.29
C ASP A 406 -4.91 11.51 19.88
N ALA A 407 -3.67 11.79 19.49
CA ALA A 407 -3.10 11.31 18.24
C ALA A 407 -2.99 9.76 18.19
N GLN A 408 -2.61 9.11 19.31
CA GLN A 408 -2.58 7.64 19.42
C GLN A 408 -3.97 7.03 19.25
N CYS A 409 -5.02 7.61 19.84
CA CYS A 409 -6.39 7.15 19.64
C CYS A 409 -6.81 7.27 18.16
N ARG A 410 -6.49 8.41 17.54
CA ARG A 410 -6.79 8.70 16.12
C ARG A 410 -6.13 7.72 15.16
N THR A 411 -4.87 7.34 15.38
CA THR A 411 -4.13 6.44 14.48
C THR A 411 -4.38 4.96 14.79
N ALA A 412 -4.56 4.60 16.07
CA ALA A 412 -4.68 3.21 16.49
C ALA A 412 -6.01 2.58 16.04
N LEU A 413 -7.10 3.35 15.98
CA LEU A 413 -8.41 2.82 15.61
C LEU A 413 -8.52 2.43 14.11
N PRO A 414 -8.12 3.27 13.14
CA PRO A 414 -8.02 2.83 11.74
C PRO A 414 -7.03 1.68 11.55
N ALA A 415 -5.90 1.70 12.25
CA ALA A 415 -4.93 0.60 12.20
C ALA A 415 -5.54 -0.71 12.71
N LEU A 416 -6.30 -0.68 13.80
CA LEU A 416 -7.04 -1.82 14.33
C LEU A 416 -8.05 -2.34 13.31
N GLY A 417 -8.87 -1.46 12.73
CA GLY A 417 -9.82 -1.80 11.67
C GLY A 417 -9.12 -2.52 10.51
N ALA A 418 -8.04 -1.95 9.98
CA ALA A 418 -7.25 -2.57 8.91
C ALA A 418 -6.71 -3.96 9.30
N LYS A 419 -6.27 -4.16 10.55
CA LYS A 419 -5.82 -5.50 11.00
C LYS A 419 -6.97 -6.49 11.16
N LEU A 420 -8.17 -6.04 11.54
CA LEU A 420 -9.37 -6.88 11.58
C LEU A 420 -9.81 -7.31 10.18
N HIS A 421 -9.77 -6.41 9.19
CA HIS A 421 -10.00 -6.75 7.79
C HIS A 421 -9.01 -7.81 7.27
N VAL A 422 -7.71 -7.61 7.54
CA VAL A 422 -6.69 -8.61 7.20
C VAL A 422 -6.94 -9.93 7.91
N LYS A 423 -7.37 -9.90 9.19
CA LYS A 423 -7.72 -11.12 9.94
C LYS A 423 -8.84 -11.88 9.25
N SER A 424 -9.93 -11.20 8.90
CA SER A 424 -11.07 -11.80 8.19
C SER A 424 -10.59 -12.50 6.91
N ARG A 425 -9.86 -11.80 6.03
CA ARG A 425 -9.34 -12.39 4.78
C ARG A 425 -8.40 -13.58 5.01
N LEU A 426 -7.53 -13.53 6.01
CA LEU A 426 -6.64 -14.65 6.35
C LEU A 426 -7.42 -15.88 6.84
N LEU A 427 -8.51 -15.68 7.59
CA LEU A 427 -9.38 -16.77 8.05
C LEU A 427 -10.14 -17.38 6.87
N THR A 428 -10.72 -16.56 5.98
CA THR A 428 -11.36 -16.99 4.73
C THR A 428 -10.38 -17.78 3.86
N TYR A 429 -9.17 -17.25 3.62
CA TYR A 429 -8.13 -17.95 2.85
C TYR A 429 -7.77 -19.30 3.49
N LYS A 430 -7.59 -19.33 4.81
CA LYS A 430 -7.30 -20.58 5.52
C LYS A 430 -8.43 -21.61 5.39
N LYS A 431 -9.70 -21.19 5.45
CA LYS A 431 -10.88 -22.04 5.30
C LYS A 431 -10.95 -22.63 3.89
N TYR A 432 -10.88 -21.79 2.86
CA TYR A 432 -11.17 -22.20 1.49
C TYR A 432 -9.95 -22.69 0.70
N GLN A 433 -8.76 -22.14 0.93
CA GLN A 433 -7.59 -22.37 0.06
C GLN A 433 -6.50 -23.24 0.69
N THR A 434 -6.49 -23.37 2.01
CA THR A 434 -5.45 -24.15 2.70
C THR A 434 -5.89 -25.61 2.87
N ARG A 435 -5.08 -26.55 2.36
CA ARG A 435 -5.26 -27.99 2.52
C ARG A 435 -3.97 -28.60 3.09
N HIS A 436 -4.08 -29.74 3.78
CA HIS A 436 -2.96 -30.47 4.41
C HIS A 436 -2.28 -29.77 5.61
N GLN A 437 -1.53 -30.55 6.39
CA GLN A 437 -0.98 -30.13 7.69
C GLN A 437 0.05 -29.00 7.61
N GLY A 438 1.00 -29.09 6.67
CA GLY A 438 2.07 -28.10 6.49
C GLY A 438 1.55 -26.69 6.17
N PRO A 439 0.77 -26.53 5.08
CA PRO A 439 0.12 -25.26 4.76
C PRO A 439 -0.79 -24.73 5.88
N ASN A 440 -1.53 -25.61 6.58
CA ASN A 440 -2.38 -25.20 7.71
C ASN A 440 -1.56 -24.59 8.85
N THR A 441 -0.42 -25.20 9.18
CA THR A 441 0.51 -24.68 10.20
C THR A 441 1.06 -23.31 9.81
N ARG A 442 1.42 -23.12 8.53
CA ARG A 442 1.87 -21.81 8.00
C ARG A 442 0.77 -20.76 8.08
N ALA A 443 -0.45 -21.08 7.63
CA ALA A 443 -1.59 -20.19 7.68
C ALA A 443 -1.93 -19.78 9.13
N ARG A 444 -1.92 -20.73 10.07
CA ARG A 444 -2.08 -20.46 11.52
C ARG A 444 -1.03 -19.48 12.03
N THR A 445 0.24 -19.68 11.65
CA THR A 445 1.33 -18.77 12.04
C THR A 445 1.10 -17.34 11.55
N ILE A 446 0.58 -17.17 10.33
CA ILE A 446 0.25 -15.85 9.76
C ILE A 446 -0.94 -15.22 10.49
N VAL A 447 -1.99 -16.00 10.79
CA VAL A 447 -3.16 -15.55 11.57
C VAL A 447 -2.72 -15.09 12.96
N THR A 448 -1.96 -15.91 13.69
CA THR A 448 -1.46 -15.56 15.04
C THR A 448 -0.58 -14.30 15.01
N ARG A 449 0.24 -14.13 13.98
CA ARG A 449 1.03 -12.90 13.79
C ARG A 449 0.14 -11.68 13.58
N ASN A 450 -0.96 -11.82 12.86
CA ASN A 450 -1.91 -10.73 12.68
C ASN A 450 -2.71 -10.44 13.96
N GLU A 451 -3.08 -11.46 14.73
CA GLU A 451 -3.71 -11.31 16.05
C GLU A 451 -2.81 -10.53 17.02
N SER A 452 -1.49 -10.73 16.94
CA SER A 452 -0.53 -9.91 17.69
C SER A 452 -0.68 -8.42 17.36
N LYS A 453 -0.85 -8.09 16.08
CA LYS A 453 -0.99 -6.70 15.60
C LYS A 453 -2.34 -6.10 15.99
N VAL A 454 -3.41 -6.90 15.96
CA VAL A 454 -4.74 -6.51 16.47
C VAL A 454 -4.61 -6.11 17.94
N ARG A 455 -4.01 -6.98 18.76
CA ARG A 455 -3.80 -6.72 20.20
C ARG A 455 -2.95 -5.48 20.47
N LEU A 456 -1.85 -5.30 19.73
CA LEU A 456 -1.00 -4.12 19.88
C LEU A 456 -1.77 -2.82 19.59
N SER A 457 -2.63 -2.83 18.57
CA SER A 457 -3.41 -1.65 18.19
C SER A 457 -4.55 -1.38 19.17
N SER A 458 -5.24 -2.44 19.63
CA SER A 458 -6.31 -2.30 20.62
C SER A 458 -5.79 -1.81 21.97
N GLU A 459 -4.70 -2.40 22.47
CA GLU A 459 -4.08 -1.97 23.73
C GLU A 459 -3.51 -0.56 23.62
N LYS A 460 -2.98 -0.15 22.45
CA LYS A 460 -2.56 1.24 22.21
C LYS A 460 -3.72 2.20 22.38
N TYR A 461 -4.84 1.92 21.74
CA TYR A 461 -6.04 2.73 21.84
C TYR A 461 -6.56 2.78 23.29
N GLN A 462 -6.69 1.63 23.95
CA GLN A 462 -7.22 1.54 25.32
C GLN A 462 -6.32 2.23 26.34
N CYS A 463 -5.00 2.06 26.25
CA CYS A 463 -4.05 2.78 27.13
C CYS A 463 -4.11 4.29 26.89
N ALA A 464 -4.18 4.74 25.64
CA ALA A 464 -4.27 6.16 25.34
C ALA A 464 -5.59 6.77 25.84
N TRP A 465 -6.71 6.08 25.61
CA TRP A 465 -8.02 6.48 26.10
C TRP A 465 -8.03 6.64 27.63
N GLU A 466 -7.48 5.66 28.34
CA GLU A 466 -7.40 5.68 29.81
C GLU A 466 -6.43 6.76 30.32
N ALA A 467 -5.32 7.01 29.62
CA ALA A 467 -4.41 8.10 29.95
C ALA A 467 -5.08 9.46 29.80
N ILE A 468 -5.81 9.71 28.71
CA ILE A 468 -6.59 10.94 28.52
C ILE A 468 -7.63 11.08 29.63
N ARG A 469 -8.34 10.00 29.97
CA ARG A 469 -9.31 10.00 31.06
C ARG A 469 -8.67 10.46 32.37
N ARG A 470 -7.51 9.94 32.73
CA ARG A 470 -6.79 10.33 33.97
C ARG A 470 -6.26 11.76 33.94
N LEU A 471 -5.78 12.23 32.78
CA LEU A 471 -5.35 13.61 32.62
C LEU A 471 -6.53 14.58 32.78
N ARG A 472 -7.73 14.21 32.30
CA ARG A 472 -8.96 15.00 32.35
C ARG A 472 -9.84 14.72 33.59
N GLY A 473 -9.20 14.45 34.73
CA GLY A 473 -9.89 14.33 36.03
C GLY A 473 -10.71 13.04 36.23
N GLY A 474 -10.47 12.00 35.43
CA GLY A 474 -11.14 10.71 35.54
C GLY A 474 -12.47 10.61 34.79
N ASP A 475 -12.95 11.69 34.17
CA ASP A 475 -14.25 11.75 33.51
C ASP A 475 -14.18 11.19 32.08
N ALA A 476 -14.95 10.13 31.84
CA ALA A 476 -15.06 9.48 30.53
C ALA A 476 -15.69 10.40 29.46
N ALA A 477 -16.59 11.30 29.85
CA ALA A 477 -17.24 12.23 28.92
C ALA A 477 -16.25 13.23 28.32
N LYS A 478 -15.19 13.57 29.06
CA LYS A 478 -14.16 14.53 28.63
C LYS A 478 -13.12 13.92 27.70
N VAL A 479 -13.12 12.60 27.46
CA VAL A 479 -12.10 11.95 26.63
C VAL A 479 -12.25 12.31 25.14
N GLY A 480 -13.47 12.54 24.66
CA GLY A 480 -13.74 12.84 23.24
C GLY A 480 -13.66 11.62 22.30
N TRP A 481 -13.22 10.47 22.80
CA TRP A 481 -13.15 9.20 22.07
C TRP A 481 -14.07 8.15 22.71
N ARG A 482 -14.63 7.26 21.89
CA ARG A 482 -15.45 6.15 22.41
C ARG A 482 -14.57 5.11 23.11
N LEU A 483 -15.03 4.59 24.25
CA LEU A 483 -14.35 3.49 24.92
C LEU A 483 -14.41 2.24 24.03
N LEU A 484 -13.25 1.63 23.75
CA LEU A 484 -13.14 0.38 23.00
C LEU A 484 -13.21 -0.81 23.96
N ARG A 485 -14.31 -1.55 23.92
CA ARG A 485 -14.52 -2.78 24.71
C ARG A 485 -13.97 -3.99 23.96
N ARG A 486 -13.78 -5.10 24.69
CA ARG A 486 -13.32 -6.35 24.09
C ARG A 486 -14.28 -6.86 23.01
N ASP A 487 -15.59 -6.69 23.23
CA ASP A 487 -16.63 -7.17 22.31
C ASP A 487 -16.71 -6.35 21.01
N ASP A 488 -16.17 -5.12 21.02
CA ASP A 488 -16.05 -4.29 19.82
C ASP A 488 -14.92 -4.80 18.89
N ILE A 489 -13.97 -5.58 19.41
CA ILE A 489 -12.82 -6.12 18.67
C ILE A 489 -13.21 -7.43 18.00
N ARG A 490 -14.05 -7.33 16.97
CA ARG A 490 -14.51 -8.46 16.16
C ARG A 490 -14.24 -8.22 14.69
N CYS A 491 -14.01 -9.30 13.94
CA CYS A 491 -14.00 -9.22 12.49
C CYS A 491 -15.39 -8.82 12.00
N MET A 492 -15.49 -8.22 10.82
CA MET A 492 -16.76 -8.26 10.09
C MET A 492 -17.07 -9.72 9.82
N GLN A 493 -18.02 -10.25 10.56
CA GLN A 493 -18.59 -11.56 10.35
C GLN A 493 -19.40 -11.43 9.06
N ASP A 494 -19.12 -12.27 8.05
CA ASP A 494 -20.21 -12.66 7.17
C ASP A 494 -21.19 -13.39 8.12
N GLU A 495 -22.44 -12.96 8.22
CA GLU A 495 -23.45 -13.47 9.19
C GLU A 495 -23.80 -14.97 9.03
N GLN A 496 -22.95 -15.76 8.38
CA GLN A 496 -23.17 -17.17 8.04
C GLN A 496 -22.01 -18.10 8.47
N ASP A 497 -21.34 -17.84 9.59
CA ASP A 497 -20.45 -18.81 10.25
C ASP A 497 -20.87 -19.14 11.69
#